data_AF-A0A519RXC8-F1
#
_entry.id   AF-A0A519RXC8-F1
#
_cell.length_a   1.000
_cell.length_b   1.000
_cell.length_c   1.000
_cell.angle_alpha   90.00
_cell.angle_beta   90.00
_cell.angle_gamma   90.00
#
_symmetry.space_group_name_H-M   'P 1'
#
loop_
_entity.id
_entity.type
_entity.pdbx_description
1 polymer ?
#
loop_
_entity_poly.entity_id
_entity_poly.type
_entity_poly.pdbx_seq_one_letter_code
_entity_poly.pdbx_strand_id
1 'polypeptide(L)' 'MNTHFFPAADRGLKDIGWLKSHLTFSFGPYANPERNG' A
#
# COMPACT_ATOMS: atom_id res chain seq x y z
N MET A 1 -11.68 17.39 -8.97
CA MET A 1 -10.55 16.57 -8.48
C MET A 1 -11.11 15.70 -7.36
N ASN A 2 -11.37 14.41 -7.62
CA ASN A 2 -11.87 13.50 -6.58
C ASN A 2 -10.68 12.86 -5.89
N THR A 3 -10.27 13.43 -4.76
CA THR A 3 -9.13 12.95 -3.99
C THR A 3 -9.62 11.95 -2.95
N HIS A 4 -9.28 10.68 -3.11
CA HIS A 4 -9.55 9.66 -2.09
C HIS A 4 -8.41 9.67 -1.06
N PHE A 5 -8.75 9.92 0.20
CA PHE A 5 -7.79 9.87 1.30
C PHE A 5 -7.60 8.44 1.77
N PHE A 6 -6.33 8.02 1.86
CA PHE A 6 -5.95 6.72 2.38
C PHE A 6 -5.04 6.92 3.60
N PRO A 7 -5.49 6.58 4.82
CA PRO A 7 -4.72 6.82 6.02
C PRO A 7 -3.50 5.89 6.07
N ALA A 8 -2.49 6.32 6.85
CA ALA A 8 -1.22 5.63 6.93
C ALA A 8 -1.31 4.17 7.40
N ALA A 9 -2.28 3.90 8.29
CA ALA A 9 -2.54 2.60 8.88
C ALA A 9 -3.16 1.59 7.90
N ASP A 10 -3.87 2.08 6.87
CA ASP A 10 -4.55 1.25 5.86
C ASP A 10 -3.66 0.99 4.63
N ARG A 11 -2.34 1.22 4.78
CA ARG A 11 -1.34 0.91 3.75
C ARG A 11 -0.78 -0.47 3.99
N GLY A 12 -0.47 -1.19 2.90
CA GLY A 12 0.16 -2.50 2.99
C GLY A 12 1.54 -2.39 3.62
N LEU A 13 1.79 -3.15 4.68
CA LEU A 13 3.13 -3.26 5.24
C LEU A 13 3.84 -4.44 4.58
N LYS A 14 4.94 -4.15 3.88
CA LYS A 14 5.90 -5.16 3.43
C LYS A 14 7.12 -5.10 4.34
N ASP A 15 7.24 -6.09 5.21
CA ASP A 15 8.38 -6.26 6.10
C ASP A 15 9.22 -7.44 5.61
N ILE A 16 10.48 -7.19 5.27
CA ILE A 16 11.46 -8.23 4.88
C ILE A 16 12.64 -8.31 5.88
N GLY A 17 12.41 -7.90 7.13
CA GLY A 17 13.40 -7.96 8.21
C GLY A 17 14.23 -6.68 8.29
N TRP A 18 15.03 -6.37 7.26
CA TRP A 18 15.88 -5.17 7.24
C TRP A 18 15.17 -3.94 6.65
N LEU A 19 14.09 -4.15 5.91
CA LEU A 19 13.32 -3.09 5.26
C LEU A 19 11.83 -3.26 5.56
N LYS A 20 11.23 -2.17 6.05
CA LYS A 20 9.79 -2.02 6.22
C LYS A 20 9.30 -0.97 5.23
N SER A 21 8.49 -1.38 4.27
CA SER A 21 7.91 -0.50 3.26
C SER A 21 6.40 -0.43 3.42
N HIS A 22 5.85 0.79 3.45
CA HIS A 22 4.41 1.04 3.45
C HIS A 22 3.94 1.33 2.03
N LEU A 23 3.14 0.42 1.47
CA LEU A 23 2.69 0.45 0.09
C LEU A 23 1.27 1.03 0.02
N THR A 24 1.14 2.19 -0.63
CA THR A 24 -0.17 2.77 -0.92
C THR A 24 -0.87 2.00 -2.04
N PHE A 25 -0.15 1.63 -3.11
CA PHE A 25 -0.68 0.89 -4.25
C PHE A 25 -0.27 -0.59 -4.21
N SER A 26 -0.98 -1.41 -5.00
CA SER A 26 -0.60 -2.81 -5.23
C SER A 26 0.83 -2.89 -5.78
N PHE A 27 1.70 -3.65 -5.12
CA PHE A 27 3.08 -3.86 -5.57
C PHE A 27 3.61 -5.25 -5.16
N GLY A 28 4.02 -6.04 -6.16
CA GLY A 28 4.50 -7.40 -5.96
C GLY A 28 3.41 -8.29 -5.34
N PRO A 29 3.68 -9.01 -4.23
CA PRO A 29 2.70 -9.89 -3.60
C PRO A 29 1.63 -9.15 -2.78
N TYR A 30 1.79 -7.85 -2.54
CA TYR A 30 0.75 -7.03 -1.92
C TYR A 30 -0.22 -6.56 -3.00
N ALA A 31 -1.40 -7.18 -3.06
CA ALA A 31 -2.46 -6.83 -4.00
C ALA A 31 -3.63 -6.20 -3.25
N ASN A 32 -4.01 -4.99 -3.66
CA ASN A 32 -5.21 -4.29 -3.21
C ASN A 32 -6.09 -4.00 -4.45
N PRO A 33 -7.25 -4.66 -4.59
CA PRO A 33 -8.10 -4.52 -5.79
C PRO A 33 -8.61 -3.08 -6.01
N GLU A 34 -8.73 -2.27 -4.96
CA GLU A 34 -9.11 -0.85 -5.07
C GLU A 34 -7.94 0.07 -5.44
N ARG A 35 -6.70 -0.43 -5.39
CA ARG A 35 -5.47 0.35 -5.60
C ARG A 35 -4.51 -0.35 -6.57
N ASN A 36 -5.08 -1.01 -7.58
CA ASN A 36 -4.33 -1.47 -8.74
C ASN A 36 -3.98 -0.25 -9.59
N GLY A 37 -2.69 0.09 -9.62
CA GLY A 37 -2.12 1.12 -10.49
C GLY A 37 -1.91 0.63 -11.91
#